data_AF-A0A2R6T763-F1
#
_entry.id   AF-A0A2R6T763-F1
#
_cell.length_a   1.000
_cell.length_b   1.000
_cell.length_c   1.000
_cell.angle_alpha   90.00
_cell.angle_beta   90.00
_cell.angle_gamma   90.00
#
_symmetry.space_group_name_H-M   'P 1'
#
loop_
_entity.id
_entity.type
_entity.pdbx_description
1 polymer ?
#
loop_
_entity_poly.entity_id
_entity_poly.type
_entity_poly.pdbx_seq_one_letter_code
_entity_poly.pdbx_strand_id
1 'polypeptide(L)'
;MSLTDKEIEQFEKRYFDEIYFSMFEAENLMGKYLTSKDKIKDEWWQYFDRADKKTSDLARGAERVFFYLSPQDWRPNSAPIGSDLFFESHEAFIHIEVKTARISNTSDYGGEVPLGHNQTSYNPSRSYSGTDIDAEPHLPHYYELEGNKKPCLTYALQIIYDHKTYDIIDVILVSVPNGQLFDVYGNKIVKAGKTKNESFRYKFSKNPYFEKLDEDDFRVRFLYYNEDYEDELPKNDILNLEDEDLINHPDFDLEGSLDNFS
;
A
#
# COMPACT_ATOMS: atom_id res chain seq x y z
N MET A 1 5.64 -8.75 -25.39
CA MET A 1 6.10 -7.37 -25.69
C MET A 1 6.17 -6.60 -24.39
N SER A 2 6.99 -5.54 -24.27
CA SER A 2 6.94 -4.63 -23.12
C SER A 2 5.71 -3.72 -23.25
N LEU A 3 5.04 -3.46 -22.13
CA LEU A 3 3.90 -2.55 -22.06
C LEU A 3 4.38 -1.10 -22.24
N THR A 4 3.54 -0.26 -22.82
CA THR A 4 3.71 1.20 -22.80
C THR A 4 3.50 1.75 -21.39
N ASP A 5 3.96 2.97 -21.12
CA ASP A 5 3.76 3.60 -19.80
C ASP A 5 2.27 3.75 -19.44
N LYS A 6 1.42 4.07 -20.44
CA LYS A 6 -0.03 4.13 -20.23
C LYS A 6 -0.60 2.76 -19.88
N GLU A 7 -0.19 1.70 -20.58
CA GLU A 7 -0.61 0.34 -20.26
C GLU A 7 -0.15 -0.07 -18.86
N ILE A 8 1.07 0.27 -18.44
CA ILE A 8 1.54 0.00 -17.07
C ILE A 8 0.64 0.68 -16.03
N GLU A 9 0.29 1.95 -16.22
CA GLU A 9 -0.61 2.63 -15.28
C GLU A 9 -2.03 2.06 -15.31
N GLN A 10 -2.53 1.62 -16.46
CA GLN A 10 -3.82 0.91 -16.54
C GLN A 10 -3.78 -0.39 -15.72
N PHE A 11 -2.67 -1.12 -15.76
CA PHE A 11 -2.46 -2.30 -14.92
C PHE A 11 -2.38 -1.93 -13.43
N GLU A 12 -1.60 -0.91 -13.06
CA GLU A 12 -1.52 -0.45 -11.68
C GLU A 12 -2.88 0.00 -11.14
N LYS A 13 -3.66 0.75 -11.93
CA LYS A 13 -4.98 1.23 -11.54
C LYS A 13 -5.98 0.09 -11.38
N ARG A 14 -6.03 -0.84 -12.35
CA ARG A 14 -6.95 -1.99 -12.29
C ARG A 14 -6.71 -2.84 -11.04
N TYR A 15 -5.45 -3.19 -10.77
CA TYR A 15 -5.11 -4.00 -9.59
C TYR A 15 -5.24 -3.21 -8.29
N PHE A 16 -4.99 -1.89 -8.30
CA PHE A 16 -5.30 -1.00 -7.19
C PHE A 16 -6.80 -1.00 -6.86
N ASP A 17 -7.66 -0.91 -7.87
CA ASP A 17 -9.11 -1.00 -7.73
C ASP A 17 -9.54 -2.37 -7.20
N GLU A 18 -8.99 -3.48 -7.72
CA GLU A 18 -9.28 -4.83 -7.22
C GLU A 18 -8.95 -4.99 -5.73
N ILE A 19 -7.80 -4.47 -5.28
CA ILE A 19 -7.42 -4.47 -3.85
C ILE A 19 -8.40 -3.62 -3.06
N TYR A 20 -8.68 -2.40 -3.55
CA TYR A 20 -9.59 -1.48 -2.90
C TYR A 20 -10.96 -2.12 -2.71
N PHE A 21 -11.59 -2.64 -3.77
CA PHE A 21 -12.91 -3.28 -3.68
C PHE A 21 -12.91 -4.48 -2.74
N SER A 22 -11.91 -5.38 -2.87
CA SER A 22 -11.81 -6.56 -2.00
C SER A 22 -11.72 -6.19 -0.51
N MET A 23 -11.01 -5.11 -0.18
CA MET A 23 -10.81 -4.68 1.21
C MET A 23 -11.92 -3.74 1.73
N PHE A 24 -12.48 -2.91 0.85
CA PHE A 24 -13.56 -1.97 1.17
C PHE A 24 -14.89 -2.70 1.39
N GLU A 25 -15.24 -3.66 0.51
CA GLU A 25 -16.42 -4.52 0.75
C GLU A 25 -16.29 -5.30 2.07
N ALA A 26 -15.05 -5.59 2.45
CA ALA A 26 -14.72 -6.23 3.70
C ALA A 26 -14.36 -5.26 4.83
N GLU A 27 -14.64 -3.96 4.75
CA GLU A 27 -14.17 -2.96 5.74
C GLU A 27 -14.62 -3.33 7.16
N ASN A 28 -15.90 -3.69 7.32
CA ASN A 28 -16.44 -4.16 8.59
C ASN A 28 -15.69 -5.40 9.13
N LEU A 29 -15.27 -6.30 8.24
CA LEU A 29 -14.45 -7.46 8.59
C LEU A 29 -13.01 -7.08 8.89
N MET A 30 -12.43 -6.15 8.13
CA MET A 30 -11.09 -5.62 8.33
C MET A 30 -10.96 -5.01 9.73
N GLY A 31 -11.84 -4.09 10.11
CA GLY A 31 -11.86 -3.52 11.46
C GLY A 31 -12.02 -4.60 12.53
N LYS A 32 -12.96 -5.54 12.33
CA LYS A 32 -13.17 -6.68 13.25
C LYS A 32 -11.95 -7.59 13.40
N TYR A 33 -11.21 -7.85 12.32
CA TYR A 33 -10.07 -8.75 12.33
C TYR A 33 -8.80 -8.04 12.82
N LEU A 34 -8.57 -6.78 12.47
CA LEU A 34 -7.46 -5.98 12.99
C LEU A 34 -7.58 -5.77 14.51
N THR A 35 -8.80 -5.62 15.03
CA THR A 35 -9.07 -5.51 16.49
C THR A 35 -9.23 -6.87 17.19
N SER A 36 -9.19 -7.99 16.47
CA SER A 36 -9.37 -9.32 17.07
C SER A 36 -8.31 -9.66 18.11
N LYS A 37 -7.10 -9.08 17.98
CA LYS A 37 -6.00 -9.17 18.96
C LYS A 37 -6.41 -8.71 20.35
N ASP A 38 -7.32 -7.73 20.46
CA ASP A 38 -7.65 -7.09 21.73
C ASP A 38 -8.46 -8.03 22.64
N LYS A 39 -9.19 -8.97 22.04
CA LYS A 39 -9.96 -10.01 22.75
C LYS A 39 -9.09 -11.01 23.51
N ILE A 40 -7.82 -11.12 23.13
CA ILE A 40 -6.83 -12.03 23.75
C ILE A 40 -5.63 -11.25 24.29
N LYS A 41 -5.77 -9.94 24.52
CA LYS A 41 -4.69 -9.04 24.96
C LYS A 41 -3.95 -9.57 26.19
N ASP A 42 -4.69 -10.08 27.17
CA ASP A 42 -4.13 -10.61 28.43
C ASP A 42 -3.13 -11.76 28.20
N GLU A 43 -3.28 -12.51 27.10
CA GLU A 43 -2.42 -13.66 26.78
C GLU A 43 -1.08 -13.24 26.14
N TRP A 44 -1.07 -12.18 25.33
CA TRP A 44 0.12 -11.79 24.55
C TRP A 44 0.79 -10.50 25.02
N TRP A 45 0.09 -9.63 25.75
CA TRP A 45 0.57 -8.28 26.08
C TRP A 45 1.91 -8.28 26.81
N GLN A 46 2.09 -9.15 27.80
CA GLN A 46 3.34 -9.27 28.57
C GLN A 46 4.56 -9.64 27.71
N TYR A 47 4.34 -10.35 26.60
CA TYR A 47 5.39 -10.73 25.66
C TYR A 47 5.61 -9.68 24.57
N PHE A 48 4.63 -8.81 24.36
CA PHE A 48 4.71 -7.74 23.37
C PHE A 48 5.27 -6.46 23.97
N ASP A 49 4.81 -6.03 25.15
CA ASP A 49 5.20 -4.77 25.79
C ASP A 49 6.52 -4.86 26.58
N ARG A 50 7.59 -5.20 25.85
CA ARG A 50 8.95 -5.30 26.39
C ARG A 50 9.78 -4.07 26.05
N ALA A 51 10.72 -3.72 26.94
CA ALA A 51 11.56 -2.52 26.82
C ALA A 51 12.55 -2.56 25.64
N ASP A 52 12.77 -3.71 25.02
CA ASP A 52 13.74 -3.96 23.94
C ASP A 52 13.12 -3.96 22.52
N LYS A 53 11.89 -3.45 22.36
CA LYS A 53 11.18 -3.33 21.06
C LYS A 53 12.08 -2.74 19.95
N LYS A 54 12.47 -3.57 18.98
CA LYS A 54 13.17 -3.15 17.75
C LYS A 54 12.27 -3.06 16.51
N THR A 55 11.09 -3.67 16.52
CA THR A 55 10.15 -3.72 15.39
C THR A 55 8.70 -3.54 15.83
N SER A 56 7.86 -3.00 14.93
CA SER A 56 6.41 -2.90 15.13
C SER A 56 5.77 -4.26 14.86
N ASP A 57 5.65 -5.11 15.88
CA ASP A 57 5.04 -6.44 15.76
C ASP A 57 3.53 -6.40 15.41
N LEU A 58 2.92 -5.19 15.38
CA LEU A 58 1.56 -4.96 14.89
C LEU A 58 1.42 -5.30 13.40
N ALA A 59 2.46 -5.04 12.60
CA ALA A 59 2.47 -5.34 11.17
C ALA A 59 2.14 -6.82 10.90
N ARG A 60 2.71 -7.73 11.69
CA ARG A 60 2.57 -9.17 11.48
C ARG A 60 1.17 -9.71 11.74
N GLY A 61 0.40 -9.05 12.61
CA GLY A 61 -1.02 -9.33 12.77
C GLY A 61 -1.83 -8.87 11.57
N ALA A 62 -1.56 -7.65 11.12
CA ALA A 62 -2.21 -7.05 9.96
C ALA A 62 -1.94 -7.80 8.65
N GLU A 63 -0.70 -8.25 8.42
CA GLU A 63 -0.33 -9.08 7.27
C GLU A 63 -1.28 -10.28 7.09
N ARG A 64 -1.63 -10.97 8.19
CA ARG A 64 -2.57 -12.12 8.14
C ARG A 64 -3.98 -11.70 7.74
N VAL A 65 -4.43 -10.56 8.24
CA VAL A 65 -5.76 -10.02 7.92
C VAL A 65 -5.80 -9.61 6.46
N PHE A 66 -4.82 -8.83 5.99
CA PHE A 66 -4.79 -8.41 4.60
C PHE A 66 -4.60 -9.57 3.63
N PHE A 67 -3.79 -10.57 3.97
CA PHE A 67 -3.72 -11.80 3.17
C PHE A 67 -5.09 -12.49 3.05
N TYR A 68 -5.84 -12.56 4.14
CA TYR A 68 -7.20 -13.13 4.13
C TYR A 68 -8.17 -12.31 3.28
N LEU A 69 -8.02 -10.98 3.28
CA LEU A 69 -8.88 -10.04 2.55
C LEU A 69 -8.46 -9.80 1.09
N SER A 70 -7.29 -10.27 0.66
CA SER A 70 -6.84 -10.15 -0.73
C SER A 70 -7.78 -10.90 -1.70
N PRO A 71 -7.82 -10.51 -2.98
CA PRO A 71 -8.54 -11.25 -4.02
C PRO A 71 -8.16 -12.74 -4.04
N GLN A 72 -9.17 -13.61 -4.01
CA GLN A 72 -8.98 -15.05 -3.74
C GLN A 72 -8.46 -15.85 -4.95
N ASP A 73 -8.56 -15.31 -6.16
CA ASP A 73 -8.05 -15.91 -7.38
C ASP A 73 -6.55 -15.63 -7.59
N TRP A 74 -5.95 -14.76 -6.79
CA TRP A 74 -4.52 -14.48 -6.79
C TRP A 74 -3.75 -15.56 -6.02
N ARG A 75 -2.68 -16.06 -6.63
CA ARG A 75 -1.88 -17.17 -6.08
C ARG A 75 -0.74 -16.63 -5.22
N PRO A 76 -0.60 -17.03 -3.95
CA PRO A 76 0.55 -16.63 -3.15
C PRO A 76 1.85 -17.08 -3.79
N ASN A 77 2.87 -16.22 -3.73
CA ASN A 77 4.20 -16.49 -4.24
C ASN A 77 5.21 -16.52 -3.08
N SER A 78 6.05 -17.56 -3.05
CA SER A 78 6.98 -17.81 -1.95
C SER A 78 8.40 -17.28 -2.21
N ALA A 79 8.58 -16.33 -3.14
CA ALA A 79 9.90 -15.79 -3.41
C ALA A 79 10.50 -15.15 -2.14
N PRO A 80 11.82 -15.34 -1.89
CA PRO A 80 12.48 -14.79 -0.72
C PRO A 80 12.74 -13.28 -0.81
N ILE A 81 12.48 -12.67 -1.97
CA ILE A 81 12.63 -11.24 -2.24
C ILE A 81 11.26 -10.72 -2.66
N GLY A 82 10.73 -9.76 -1.90
CA GLY A 82 9.42 -9.16 -2.12
C GLY A 82 8.92 -8.41 -0.89
N SER A 83 7.74 -7.81 -1.03
CA SER A 83 6.95 -7.27 0.06
C SER A 83 6.35 -8.34 0.98
N ASP A 84 5.74 -7.91 2.08
CA ASP A 84 5.11 -8.78 3.08
C ASP A 84 4.08 -9.73 2.47
N LEU A 85 3.26 -9.24 1.54
CA LEU A 85 2.39 -10.07 0.71
C LEU A 85 2.89 -10.08 -0.73
N PHE A 86 2.97 -11.27 -1.31
CA PHE A 86 3.37 -11.45 -2.70
C PHE A 86 2.45 -12.44 -3.39
N PHE A 87 1.86 -12.01 -4.49
CA PHE A 87 0.94 -12.81 -5.29
C PHE A 87 1.32 -12.83 -6.78
N GLU A 88 0.88 -13.87 -7.46
CA GLU A 88 0.81 -13.97 -8.90
C GLU A 88 -0.66 -14.05 -9.32
N SER A 89 -1.07 -13.13 -10.20
CA SER A 89 -2.35 -13.24 -10.91
C SER A 89 -2.15 -13.80 -12.31
N HIS A 90 -3.23 -13.89 -13.10
CA HIS A 90 -3.12 -14.27 -14.50
C HIS A 90 -2.19 -13.33 -15.28
N GLU A 91 -2.24 -12.03 -15.00
CA GLU A 91 -1.57 -11.02 -15.83
C GLU A 91 -0.41 -10.30 -15.14
N ALA A 92 -0.27 -10.34 -13.82
CA ALA A 92 0.71 -9.54 -13.07
C ALA A 92 1.34 -10.30 -11.89
N PHE A 93 2.45 -9.77 -11.40
CA PHE A 93 3.00 -10.08 -10.09
C PHE A 93 2.73 -8.91 -9.17
N ILE A 94 2.11 -9.18 -8.02
CA ILE A 94 1.55 -8.17 -7.13
C ILE A 94 2.25 -8.23 -5.78
N HIS A 95 2.99 -7.17 -5.46
CA HIS A 95 3.58 -6.95 -4.15
C HIS A 95 2.72 -5.99 -3.35
N ILE A 96 2.37 -6.35 -2.11
CA ILE A 96 1.67 -5.47 -1.17
C ILE A 96 2.51 -5.39 0.11
N GLU A 97 3.02 -4.19 0.39
CA GLU A 97 3.82 -3.89 1.55
C GLU A 97 2.95 -3.38 2.71
N VAL A 98 3.00 -4.02 3.87
CA VAL A 98 2.22 -3.62 5.05
C VAL A 98 3.07 -2.75 5.95
N LYS A 99 2.75 -1.46 6.03
CA LYS A 99 3.44 -0.50 6.87
C LYS A 99 2.55 -0.11 8.05
N THR A 100 3.17 0.04 9.22
CA THR A 100 2.51 0.63 10.38
C THR A 100 3.18 1.95 10.74
N ALA A 101 2.39 3.00 10.96
CA ALA A 101 2.89 4.28 11.47
C ALA A 101 2.06 4.70 12.69
N ARG A 102 2.74 5.34 13.65
CA ARG A 102 2.06 5.95 14.80
C ARG A 102 1.38 7.23 14.34
N ILE A 103 0.22 7.58 14.90
CA ILE A 103 -0.43 8.88 14.63
C ILE A 103 0.51 10.07 14.88
N SER A 104 1.40 9.97 15.87
CA SER A 104 2.41 10.99 16.17
C SER A 104 3.54 11.10 15.14
N ASN A 105 3.65 10.15 14.20
CA ASN A 105 4.61 10.20 13.10
C ASN A 105 4.00 10.93 11.90
N THR A 106 3.97 12.26 12.01
CA THR A 106 3.37 13.18 11.03
C THR A 106 3.96 13.07 9.62
N SER A 107 5.17 12.52 9.45
CA SER A 107 5.78 12.36 8.13
C SER A 107 5.20 11.19 7.34
N ASP A 108 4.90 10.08 8.01
CA ASP A 108 4.35 8.89 7.36
C ASP A 108 2.84 9.08 7.13
N TYR A 109 2.14 9.70 8.08
CA TYR A 109 0.75 10.16 7.89
C TYR A 109 0.63 11.33 6.89
N GLY A 110 1.71 12.10 6.69
CA GLY A 110 1.76 13.29 5.83
C GLY A 110 1.95 13.01 4.33
N GLY A 111 1.68 11.78 3.90
CA GLY A 111 1.71 11.41 2.50
C GLY A 111 3.06 10.88 2.00
N GLU A 112 3.72 10.06 2.82
CA GLU A 112 4.97 9.38 2.47
C GLU A 112 4.92 7.88 2.87
N VAL A 113 5.37 6.99 1.97
CA VAL A 113 5.58 5.57 2.27
C VAL A 113 7.06 5.23 2.22
N PRO A 114 7.68 4.72 3.31
CA PRO A 114 9.05 4.23 3.27
C PRO A 114 9.13 2.90 2.52
N LEU A 115 10.03 2.77 1.56
CA LEU A 115 10.25 1.57 0.75
C LEU A 115 11.72 1.16 0.78
N GLY A 116 11.97 -0.13 1.02
CA GLY A 116 13.28 -0.75 0.91
C GLY A 116 13.51 -1.38 -0.47
N HIS A 117 14.74 -1.81 -0.75
CA HIS A 117 15.14 -2.33 -2.06
C HIS A 117 14.34 -3.56 -2.51
N ASN A 118 13.92 -4.41 -1.57
CA ASN A 118 13.15 -5.62 -1.86
C ASN A 118 11.65 -5.36 -2.09
N GLN A 119 11.19 -4.11 -2.03
CA GLN A 119 9.76 -3.78 -1.91
C GLN A 119 9.22 -3.03 -3.13
N THR A 120 10.08 -2.61 -4.04
CA THR A 120 9.66 -1.84 -5.23
C THR A 120 10.61 -2.07 -6.38
N SER A 121 10.11 -1.87 -7.60
CA SER A 121 10.91 -1.79 -8.82
C SER A 121 11.28 -0.35 -9.16
N TYR A 122 10.71 0.66 -8.49
CA TYR A 122 11.01 2.06 -8.75
C TYR A 122 12.41 2.42 -8.31
N ASN A 123 13.23 2.91 -9.24
CA ASN A 123 14.61 3.23 -8.96
C ASN A 123 14.78 4.75 -8.73
N PRO A 124 15.01 5.20 -7.48
CA PRO A 124 15.29 6.61 -7.19
C PRO A 124 16.68 7.11 -7.68
N SER A 125 17.49 6.29 -8.35
CA SER A 125 18.85 6.68 -8.76
C SER A 125 18.87 7.38 -10.12
N ARG A 126 18.92 8.71 -10.07
CA ARG A 126 19.65 9.58 -11.01
C ARG A 126 19.71 10.99 -10.40
N SER A 127 20.78 11.25 -9.63
CA SER A 127 21.27 12.56 -9.18
C SER A 127 20.21 13.65 -8.92
N TYR A 128 19.82 13.87 -7.66
CA TYR A 128 19.26 15.15 -7.22
C TYR A 128 20.20 15.84 -6.21
N SER A 129 20.57 17.07 -6.54
CA SER A 129 21.02 18.17 -5.65
C SER A 129 22.04 17.86 -4.53
N GLY A 130 22.98 16.94 -4.73
CA GLY A 130 24.07 16.72 -3.76
C GLY A 130 23.73 15.82 -2.58
N THR A 131 22.65 15.03 -2.65
CA THR A 131 22.41 13.88 -1.77
C THR A 131 22.27 12.63 -2.62
N ASP A 132 23.25 11.74 -2.55
CA ASP A 132 23.21 10.45 -3.23
C ASP A 132 22.19 9.54 -2.52
N ILE A 133 21.00 9.39 -3.12
CA ILE A 133 20.08 8.29 -2.80
C ILE A 133 20.45 7.15 -3.74
N ASP A 134 21.33 6.28 -3.26
CA ASP A 134 21.74 5.08 -3.97
C ASP A 134 20.94 3.89 -3.42
N ALA A 135 19.63 3.90 -3.70
CA ALA A 135 18.71 2.88 -3.22
C ALA A 135 18.22 1.99 -4.38
N GLU A 136 19.13 1.16 -4.90
CA GLU A 136 18.87 0.31 -6.07
C GLU A 136 17.77 -0.72 -5.77
N PRO A 137 16.67 -0.75 -6.54
CA PRO A 137 15.61 -1.73 -6.34
C PRO A 137 16.06 -3.13 -6.76
N HIS A 138 15.62 -4.13 -5.99
CA HIS A 138 15.86 -5.54 -6.29
C HIS A 138 14.69 -6.20 -7.03
N LEU A 139 13.53 -5.54 -7.10
CA LEU A 139 12.40 -6.03 -7.90
C LEU A 139 12.57 -5.60 -9.36
N PRO A 140 12.34 -6.49 -10.34
CA PRO A 140 12.40 -6.13 -11.74
C PRO A 140 11.15 -5.30 -12.13
N HIS A 141 11.20 -4.58 -13.25
CA HIS A 141 10.00 -3.94 -13.79
C HIS A 141 8.95 -4.98 -14.25
N TYR A 142 9.42 -6.15 -14.67
CA TYR A 142 8.62 -7.27 -15.15
C TYR A 142 9.24 -8.59 -14.68
N TYR A 143 8.39 -9.56 -14.35
CA TYR A 143 8.79 -10.96 -14.21
C TYR A 143 8.56 -11.69 -15.52
N GLU A 144 9.43 -12.66 -15.81
CA GLU A 144 9.33 -13.51 -17.00
C GLU A 144 9.07 -14.95 -16.57
N LEU A 145 7.94 -15.51 -17.01
CA LEU A 145 7.51 -16.87 -16.73
C LEU A 145 7.17 -17.58 -18.03
N GLU A 146 7.93 -18.62 -18.38
CA GLU A 146 7.70 -19.44 -19.57
C GLU A 146 7.56 -18.64 -20.89
N GLY A 147 8.32 -17.53 -21.00
CA GLY A 147 8.29 -16.63 -22.15
C GLY A 147 7.20 -15.55 -22.11
N ASN A 148 6.35 -15.53 -21.07
CA ASN A 148 5.37 -14.48 -20.82
C ASN A 148 5.94 -13.44 -19.84
N LYS A 149 5.83 -12.16 -20.20
CA LYS A 149 6.22 -11.04 -19.33
C LYS A 149 4.99 -10.51 -18.61
N LYS A 150 5.05 -10.48 -17.28
CA LYS A 150 4.02 -9.91 -16.40
C LYS A 150 4.60 -8.70 -15.66
N PRO A 151 3.91 -7.55 -15.61
CA PRO A 151 4.41 -6.39 -14.86
C PRO A 151 4.53 -6.72 -13.36
N CYS A 152 5.56 -6.15 -12.74
CA CYS A 152 5.73 -6.13 -11.29
C CYS A 152 5.01 -4.90 -10.72
N LEU A 153 3.88 -5.11 -10.05
CA LEU A 153 3.07 -4.05 -9.47
C LEU A 153 3.31 -3.98 -7.96
N THR A 154 3.47 -2.78 -7.42
CA THR A 154 3.74 -2.56 -6.00
C THR A 154 2.67 -1.68 -5.39
N TYR A 155 2.12 -2.14 -4.26
CA TYR A 155 1.17 -1.41 -3.44
C TYR A 155 1.68 -1.34 -2.00
N ALA A 156 1.18 -0.37 -1.25
CA ALA A 156 1.40 -0.29 0.18
C ALA A 156 0.08 -0.12 0.92
N LEU A 157 -0.05 -0.83 2.04
CA LEU A 157 -1.11 -0.66 3.03
C LEU A 157 -0.50 -0.01 4.26
N GLN A 158 -0.84 1.25 4.49
CA GLN A 158 -0.33 2.02 5.62
C GLN A 158 -1.38 2.06 6.72
N ILE A 159 -1.10 1.37 7.82
CA ILE A 159 -1.93 1.34 9.02
C ILE A 159 -1.46 2.42 9.98
N ILE A 160 -2.34 3.34 10.31
CA ILE A 160 -2.13 4.38 11.30
C ILE A 160 -2.77 3.95 12.60
N TYR A 161 -2.02 4.04 13.69
CA TYR A 161 -2.50 3.56 14.98
C TYR A 161 -2.04 4.47 16.14
N ASP A 162 -2.80 4.48 17.23
CA ASP A 162 -2.36 5.10 18.48
C ASP A 162 -1.39 4.14 19.20
N HIS A 163 -0.15 4.58 19.40
CA HIS A 163 0.86 3.84 20.15
C HIS A 163 0.55 3.56 21.63
N LYS A 164 -0.42 4.26 22.23
CA LYS A 164 -0.83 4.06 23.63
C LYS A 164 -1.90 2.97 23.74
N THR A 165 -2.99 3.11 22.97
CA THR A 165 -4.12 2.19 23.02
C THR A 165 -3.94 0.99 22.09
N TYR A 166 -3.18 1.18 21.00
CA TYR A 166 -3.06 0.28 19.84
C TYR A 166 -4.35 0.16 19.03
N ASP A 167 -5.19 1.19 19.11
CA ASP A 167 -6.36 1.34 18.25
C ASP A 167 -5.92 1.71 16.85
N ILE A 168 -6.57 1.10 15.86
CA ILE A 168 -6.38 1.45 14.45
C ILE A 168 -7.21 2.70 14.18
N ILE A 169 -6.57 3.68 13.55
CA ILE A 169 -7.15 4.98 13.26
C ILE A 169 -7.49 5.07 11.78
N ASP A 170 -6.57 4.62 10.93
CA ASP A 170 -6.70 4.77 9.49
C ASP A 170 -5.97 3.62 8.77
N VAL A 171 -6.48 3.22 7.62
CA VAL A 171 -5.81 2.29 6.70
C VAL A 171 -5.83 2.91 5.30
N ILE A 172 -4.64 3.20 4.79
CA ILE A 172 -4.45 3.87 3.50
C ILE A 172 -3.86 2.88 2.49
N LEU A 173 -4.48 2.76 1.32
CA LEU A 173 -3.96 2.02 0.18
C LEU A 173 -3.22 2.97 -0.77
N VAL A 174 -2.01 2.60 -1.19
CA VAL A 174 -1.16 3.40 -2.07
C VAL A 174 -0.64 2.54 -3.23
N SER A 175 -0.78 3.02 -4.47
CA SER A 175 -0.13 2.46 -5.66
C SER A 175 1.23 3.11 -5.88
N VAL A 176 2.29 2.31 -5.82
CA VAL A 176 3.66 2.78 -6.05
C VAL A 176 3.99 2.61 -7.54
N PRO A 177 4.44 3.67 -8.25
CA PRO A 177 4.79 3.56 -9.66
C PRO A 177 5.83 2.46 -9.92
N ASN A 178 5.63 1.67 -10.97
CA ASN A 178 6.58 0.70 -11.48
C ASN A 178 7.86 1.41 -11.95
N GLY A 179 9.01 0.75 -11.87
CA GLY A 179 10.29 1.33 -12.29
C GLY A 179 10.39 1.79 -13.74
N GLN A 180 9.57 1.25 -14.64
CA GLN A 180 9.47 1.76 -16.00
C GLN A 180 8.99 3.23 -16.04
N LEU A 181 8.17 3.64 -15.08
CA LEU A 181 7.58 4.98 -15.03
C LEU A 181 8.54 6.05 -14.48
N PHE A 182 9.83 5.75 -14.29
CA PHE A 182 10.79 6.73 -13.79
C PHE A 182 10.85 7.99 -14.64
N ASP A 183 10.82 7.88 -15.97
CA ASP A 183 10.87 9.04 -16.86
C ASP A 183 9.59 9.89 -16.80
N VAL A 184 8.52 9.37 -16.20
CA VAL A 184 7.24 10.07 -15.98
C VAL A 184 7.27 10.84 -14.65
N TYR A 185 7.61 10.14 -13.56
CA TYR A 185 7.53 10.72 -12.21
C TYR A 185 8.83 11.37 -11.77
N GLY A 186 9.97 10.81 -12.16
CA GLY A 186 11.30 11.23 -11.77
C GLY A 186 11.49 11.27 -10.25
N ASN A 187 12.43 12.11 -9.80
CA ASN A 187 12.76 12.24 -8.38
C ASN A 187 11.84 13.18 -7.59
N LYS A 188 10.84 13.82 -8.23
CA LYS A 188 9.93 14.76 -7.53
C LYS A 188 9.11 14.07 -6.44
N ILE A 189 8.89 12.75 -6.60
CA ILE A 189 8.16 11.88 -5.67
C ILE A 189 9.09 11.12 -4.70
N VAL A 190 10.38 11.44 -4.64
CA VAL A 190 11.37 10.69 -3.86
C VAL A 190 11.95 11.55 -2.74
N LYS A 191 12.16 10.94 -1.56
CA LYS A 191 12.95 11.50 -0.46
C LYS A 191 13.83 10.43 0.16
N ALA A 192 14.99 10.84 0.68
CA ALA A 192 15.92 9.91 1.34
C ALA A 192 15.24 9.18 2.51
N GLY A 193 15.50 7.87 2.61
CA GLY A 193 15.06 7.06 3.73
C GLY A 193 15.86 7.33 5.01
N LYS A 194 15.51 6.60 6.08
CA LYS A 194 16.22 6.69 7.37
C LYS A 194 17.61 6.07 7.29
N THR A 195 17.74 4.98 6.53
CA THR A 195 19.02 4.32 6.29
C THR A 195 19.54 4.74 4.92
N LYS A 196 20.72 5.38 4.94
CA LYS A 196 21.40 5.83 3.72
C LYS A 196 21.61 4.63 2.80
N ASN A 197 21.24 4.77 1.53
CA ASN A 197 21.46 3.79 0.47
C ASN A 197 20.78 2.42 0.68
N GLU A 198 19.75 2.35 1.52
CA GLU A 198 18.97 1.11 1.73
C GLU A 198 17.46 1.31 1.57
N SER A 199 17.01 2.56 1.58
CA SER A 199 15.59 2.90 1.51
C SER A 199 15.38 4.31 0.97
N PHE A 200 14.22 4.51 0.37
CA PHE A 200 13.69 5.84 0.06
C PHE A 200 12.26 5.95 0.58
N ARG A 201 11.71 7.16 0.51
CA ARG A 201 10.32 7.46 0.81
C ARG A 201 9.63 7.88 -0.48
N TYR A 202 8.61 7.13 -0.89
CA TYR A 202 7.71 7.55 -1.94
C TYR A 202 6.75 8.61 -1.39
N LYS A 203 6.81 9.81 -1.95
CA LYS A 203 6.01 10.97 -1.57
C LYS A 203 4.79 11.10 -2.46
N PHE A 204 3.77 10.26 -2.23
CA PHE A 204 2.51 10.40 -2.95
C PHE A 204 1.86 11.77 -2.75
N SER A 205 2.15 12.45 -1.63
CA SER A 205 1.78 13.86 -1.42
C SER A 205 2.29 14.86 -2.46
N LYS A 206 3.35 14.52 -3.20
CA LYS A 206 3.88 15.39 -4.26
C LYS A 206 3.30 15.09 -5.63
N ASN A 207 2.79 13.87 -5.81
CA ASN A 207 2.11 13.47 -7.02
C ASN A 207 1.20 12.28 -6.72
N PRO A 208 -0.06 12.53 -6.37
CA PRO A 208 -0.99 11.47 -6.00
C PRO A 208 -1.71 10.88 -7.21
N TYR A 209 -1.41 11.32 -8.44
CA TYR A 209 -2.18 10.94 -9.64
C TYR A 209 -1.49 9.86 -10.49
N PHE A 210 -2.29 9.16 -11.29
CA PHE A 210 -1.85 8.37 -12.44
C PHE A 210 -1.61 9.28 -13.67
N GLU A 211 -0.36 9.72 -13.85
CA GLU A 211 0.05 10.74 -14.85
C GLU A 211 -0.17 10.38 -16.34
N LYS A 212 -0.46 9.12 -16.67
CA LYS A 212 -0.74 8.63 -18.03
C LYS A 212 -2.21 8.26 -18.25
N LEU A 213 -3.03 8.31 -17.20
CA LEU A 213 -4.47 8.11 -17.27
C LEU A 213 -5.20 9.45 -17.36
N ASP A 214 -6.52 9.43 -17.31
CA ASP A 214 -7.34 10.63 -17.39
C ASP A 214 -7.21 11.47 -16.10
N GLU A 215 -7.64 12.73 -16.16
CA GLU A 215 -7.64 13.62 -14.99
C GLU A 215 -8.53 13.00 -13.88
N ASP A 216 -8.08 13.09 -12.62
CA ASP A 216 -8.74 12.62 -11.38
C ASP A 216 -8.52 11.15 -10.94
N ASP A 217 -7.68 10.37 -11.63
CA ASP A 217 -7.30 9.04 -11.14
C ASP A 217 -6.18 9.11 -10.07
N PHE A 218 -6.54 8.80 -8.82
CA PHE A 218 -5.62 8.82 -7.67
C PHE A 218 -4.95 7.47 -7.39
N ARG A 219 -3.64 7.50 -7.12
CA ARG A 219 -2.80 6.41 -6.61
C ARG A 219 -2.98 6.15 -5.10
N VAL A 220 -3.95 6.78 -4.46
CA VAL A 220 -4.13 6.75 -3.00
C VAL A 220 -5.62 6.68 -2.67
N ARG A 221 -6.01 5.80 -1.74
CA ARG A 221 -7.37 5.67 -1.22
C ARG A 221 -7.38 5.32 0.25
N PHE A 222 -8.41 5.76 0.96
CA PHE A 222 -8.70 5.35 2.34
C PHE A 222 -9.56 4.08 2.31
N LEU A 223 -9.17 3.09 3.10
CA LEU A 223 -9.89 1.82 3.24
C LEU A 223 -10.67 1.73 4.54
N TYR A 224 -10.25 2.46 5.57
CA TYR A 224 -10.87 2.49 6.88
C TYR A 224 -10.50 3.78 7.58
N TYR A 225 -11.49 4.36 8.25
CA TYR A 225 -11.30 5.54 9.08
C TYR A 225 -12.05 5.40 10.40
N ASN A 226 -11.38 5.73 11.50
CA ASN A 226 -11.96 5.76 12.83
C ASN A 226 -12.37 7.19 13.19
N GLU A 227 -13.67 7.47 13.07
CA GLU A 227 -14.28 8.78 13.36
C GLU A 227 -13.99 9.29 14.79
N ASP A 228 -13.74 8.40 15.76
CA ASP A 228 -13.42 8.80 17.14
C ASP A 228 -12.11 9.61 17.23
N TYR A 229 -11.28 9.58 16.18
CA TYR A 229 -9.97 10.25 16.11
C TYR A 229 -9.95 11.49 15.19
N GLU A 230 -11.11 11.99 14.74
CA GLU A 230 -11.22 13.11 13.79
C GLU A 230 -10.44 14.37 14.22
N ASP A 231 -10.55 14.73 15.50
CA ASP A 231 -9.87 15.91 16.04
C ASP A 231 -8.34 15.75 16.16
N GLU A 232 -7.82 14.51 16.09
CA GLU A 232 -6.40 14.20 16.20
C GLU A 232 -5.68 14.15 14.85
N LEU A 233 -6.42 14.20 13.73
CA LEU A 233 -5.84 14.04 12.41
C LEU A 233 -5.15 15.32 11.90
N PRO A 234 -3.97 15.16 11.27
CA PRO A 234 -3.39 16.19 10.42
C PRO A 234 -4.34 16.66 9.32
N LYS A 235 -4.78 17.91 9.39
CA LYS A 235 -5.55 18.59 8.33
C LYS A 235 -4.64 18.91 7.13
N ASN A 236 -4.39 17.92 6.27
CA ASN A 236 -3.63 18.11 5.03
C ASN A 236 -4.55 17.89 3.82
N ASP A 237 -4.25 18.57 2.71
CA ASP A 237 -5.08 18.59 1.51
C ASP A 237 -5.38 17.21 0.89
N ILE A 238 -4.57 16.18 1.17
CA ILE A 238 -4.80 14.79 0.71
C ILE A 238 -5.89 14.09 1.53
N LEU A 239 -6.03 14.47 2.80
CA LEU A 239 -7.09 14.03 3.71
C LEU A 239 -8.35 14.90 3.59
N ASN A 240 -8.22 16.06 2.93
CA ASN A 240 -9.35 16.93 2.57
C ASN A 240 -9.83 16.70 1.13
N LEU A 241 -9.31 15.68 0.43
CA LEU A 241 -10.03 15.13 -0.73
C LEU A 241 -11.35 14.64 -0.14
N GLU A 242 -12.42 15.39 -0.39
CA GLU A 242 -13.70 15.17 0.29
C GLU A 242 -14.10 13.72 0.12
N ASP A 243 -14.69 13.11 1.17
CA ASP A 243 -15.25 11.75 1.12
C ASP A 243 -16.12 11.54 -0.13
N GLU A 244 -16.73 12.59 -0.68
CA GLU A 244 -17.50 12.54 -1.92
C GLU A 244 -16.67 12.25 -3.18
N ASP A 245 -15.40 12.66 -3.27
CA ASP A 245 -14.50 12.42 -4.42
C ASP A 245 -13.77 11.06 -4.34
N LEU A 246 -13.69 10.46 -3.14
CA LEU A 246 -13.00 9.18 -2.90
C LEU A 246 -13.96 7.99 -2.72
N ILE A 247 -15.24 8.24 -2.43
CA ILE A 247 -16.27 7.21 -2.20
C ILE A 247 -17.26 7.10 -3.37
N ASN A 248 -17.47 8.15 -4.19
CA ASN A 248 -18.42 8.10 -5.30
C ASN A 248 -17.73 7.93 -6.66
N HIS A 249 -17.48 6.68 -7.05
CA HIS A 249 -17.58 6.32 -8.46
C HIS A 249 -18.82 5.44 -8.64
N PRO A 250 -19.94 5.99 -9.16
CA PRO A 250 -21.11 5.18 -9.50
C PRO A 250 -20.80 4.45 -10.81
N ASP A 251 -20.86 3.13 -10.78
CA ASP A 251 -21.39 2.27 -11.85
C ASP A 251 -20.92 0.83 -11.61
N PHE A 252 -21.59 0.11 -10.70
CA PHE A 252 -21.78 -1.34 -10.88
C PHE A 252 -23.00 -1.79 -10.07
N ASP A 253 -24.12 -1.92 -10.78
CA ASP A 253 -25.37 -2.45 -10.27
C ASP A 253 -25.22 -3.97 -10.08
N LEU A 254 -25.03 -4.42 -8.83
CA LEU A 254 -24.85 -5.84 -8.45
C LEU A 254 -26.13 -6.46 -7.85
N GLU A 255 -27.31 -5.99 -8.26
CA GLU A 255 -28.54 -6.78 -8.10
C GLU A 255 -28.56 -7.93 -9.12
N GLY A 256 -27.81 -9.01 -8.85
CA GLY A 256 -27.84 -10.16 -9.77
C GLY A 256 -27.17 -11.47 -9.37
N SER A 257 -26.43 -11.60 -8.27
CA SER A 257 -25.63 -12.83 -8.07
C SER A 257 -25.67 -13.52 -6.70
N LEU A 258 -26.55 -13.10 -5.76
CA LEU A 258 -26.62 -13.76 -4.45
C LEU A 258 -27.61 -14.93 -4.34
N ASP A 259 -28.36 -15.25 -5.39
CA ASP A 259 -29.12 -16.50 -5.45
C ASP A 259 -28.31 -17.56 -6.16
N ASN A 260 -27.39 -18.25 -5.47
CA ASN A 260 -27.02 -19.65 -5.73
C ASN A 260 -25.85 -20.12 -4.85
N PHE A 261 -25.98 -20.08 -3.53
CA PHE A 261 -25.24 -21.01 -2.65
C PHE A 261 -26.13 -21.38 -1.45
N SER A 262 -26.94 -22.43 -1.64
CA SER A 262 -27.61 -23.21 -0.58
C SER A 262 -27.07 -24.63 -0.58
#